data_AF-A0A8S3GGM8-F1
#
_entry.id   AF-A0A8S3GGM8-F1
#
_cell.length_a   1.000
_cell.length_b   1.000
_cell.length_c   1.000
_cell.angle_alpha   90.00
_cell.angle_beta   90.00
_cell.angle_gamma   90.00
#
_symmetry.space_group_name_H-M   'P 1'
#
loop_
_entity.id
_entity.type
_entity.pdbx_description
1 polymer ?
#
loop_
_entity_poly.entity_id
_entity_poly.type
_entity_poly.pdbx_seq_one_letter_code
_entity_poly.pdbx_strand_id
1 'polypeptide(L)'
;PGFDEYFDDSIDDQSELETSDDDTDNDECNKNQLEIEEVNDDIYGSTLNAPTDQEFLRLPCFIHSLQLVVHDGIKAASGALSSLKNVADLAKLPHTILDGTHNSKLLNTKDRKTLEDFVSSFELFNEATILTQGESYATISLVALTILSILIDLEHERAASNLSLVSLCEALISSIKARSSGLLRHFEIDVRFASYSMSERFSDPIFLVTPVLDARFKFLWLDNLQDTLKLRVIEKIHTAFVRFF
;
A
#
# COMPACT_ATOMS: atom_id res chain seq x y z
N PRO A 1 9.62 15.42 -7.69
CA PRO A 1 9.96 15.61 -6.27
C PRO A 1 9.85 14.28 -5.50
N GLY A 2 10.95 13.87 -4.85
CA GLY A 2 11.01 12.64 -4.06
C GLY A 2 10.28 12.79 -2.73
N PHE A 3 10.05 11.66 -2.06
CA PHE A 3 9.35 11.55 -0.78
C PHE A 3 9.89 12.50 0.31
N ASP A 4 11.20 12.74 0.31
CA ASP A 4 11.93 13.52 1.31
C ASP A 4 11.53 15.01 1.39
N GLU A 5 11.00 15.61 0.31
CA GLU A 5 10.66 17.04 0.31
C GLU A 5 9.43 17.38 1.18
N TYR A 6 8.64 16.39 1.60
CA TYR A 6 7.41 16.60 2.36
C TYR A 6 7.53 16.35 3.87
N PHE A 7 8.65 15.79 4.35
CA PHE A 7 8.80 15.31 5.72
C PHE A 7 10.10 15.82 6.38
N ASP A 8 10.42 17.11 6.18
CA ASP A 8 11.49 17.76 6.94
C ASP A 8 11.01 18.02 8.38
N ASP A 9 11.43 17.16 9.31
CA ASP A 9 11.09 17.13 10.74
C ASP A 9 11.75 18.30 11.52
N SER A 10 11.55 19.54 11.09
CA SER A 10 11.81 20.71 11.93
C SER A 10 10.52 21.11 12.66
N ILE A 11 10.04 20.26 13.58
CA ILE A 11 9.02 20.66 14.55
C ILE A 11 9.74 20.93 15.87
N ASP A 12 9.79 22.22 16.21
CA ASP A 12 10.28 22.74 17.49
C ASP A 12 9.54 22.09 18.66
N ASP A 13 10.34 21.44 19.49
CA ASP A 13 10.01 20.78 20.75
C ASP A 13 9.81 21.84 21.85
N GLN A 14 8.56 22.09 22.28
CA GLN A 14 8.28 22.80 23.54
C GLN A 14 7.01 22.29 24.25
N SER A 15 7.20 21.98 25.54
CA SER A 15 6.24 21.86 26.65
C SER A 15 5.37 20.59 26.69
N GLU A 16 5.11 19.93 27.84
CA GLU A 16 5.48 20.14 29.24
C GLU A 16 5.22 18.82 30.00
N LEU A 17 6.00 18.59 31.06
CA LEU A 17 5.86 17.52 32.06
C LEU A 17 4.53 17.62 32.81
N GLU A 18 3.81 16.51 33.00
CA GLU A 18 3.16 16.19 34.28
C GLU A 18 3.16 14.67 34.56
N THR A 19 3.62 14.34 35.76
CA THR A 19 3.72 13.01 36.38
C THR A 19 2.44 12.61 37.10
N SER A 20 2.07 11.33 37.07
CA SER A 20 1.49 10.67 38.25
C SER A 20 1.67 9.16 38.19
N ASP A 21 2.27 8.63 39.25
CA ASP A 21 2.36 7.21 39.58
C ASP A 21 1.02 6.72 40.16
N ASP A 22 0.59 5.51 39.82
CA ASP A 22 0.04 4.57 40.81
C ASP A 22 0.13 3.12 40.31
N ASP A 23 0.68 2.27 41.17
CA ASP A 23 0.87 0.83 40.99
C ASP A 23 -0.44 0.07 41.24
N THR A 24 -0.64 -1.09 40.58
CA THR A 24 -1.04 -2.34 41.28
C THR A 24 -1.01 -3.54 40.34
N ASP A 25 -0.22 -4.53 40.76
CA ASP A 25 -0.18 -5.92 40.26
C ASP A 25 -1.52 -6.65 40.44
N ASN A 26 -1.91 -7.49 39.48
CA ASN A 26 -2.41 -8.85 39.78
C ASN A 26 -2.47 -9.78 38.55
N ASP A 27 -1.59 -10.78 38.55
CA ASP A 27 -1.80 -12.22 38.35
C ASP A 27 -2.70 -12.82 37.24
N GLU A 28 -2.00 -13.66 36.46
CA GLU A 28 -2.30 -15.05 36.06
C GLU A 28 -3.37 -15.41 35.00
N CYS A 29 -2.83 -15.84 33.85
CA CYS A 29 -3.10 -17.09 33.13
C CYS A 29 -4.56 -17.54 32.94
N ASN A 30 -5.02 -17.52 31.68
CA ASN A 30 -5.80 -18.66 31.19
C ASN A 30 -5.56 -18.95 29.70
N LYS A 31 -4.95 -20.10 29.44
CA LYS A 31 -4.91 -20.76 28.13
C LYS A 31 -6.32 -21.30 27.86
N ASN A 32 -6.95 -20.89 26.76
CA ASN A 32 -7.95 -21.73 26.11
C ASN A 32 -7.74 -21.72 24.60
N GLN A 33 -7.35 -22.89 24.14
CA GLN A 33 -7.20 -23.36 22.77
C GLN A 33 -8.59 -23.78 22.27
N LEU A 34 -9.17 -23.08 21.30
CA LEU A 34 -10.32 -23.56 20.53
C LEU A 34 -10.21 -23.11 19.08
N GLU A 35 -9.84 -24.10 18.25
CA GLU A 35 -10.34 -24.43 16.92
C GLU A 35 -10.61 -23.31 15.90
N ILE A 36 -9.84 -23.39 14.80
CA ILE A 36 -10.03 -22.68 13.54
C ILE A 36 -11.28 -23.25 12.86
N GLU A 37 -12.38 -22.49 12.86
CA GLU A 37 -13.49 -22.73 11.94
C GLU A 37 -13.24 -21.97 10.63
N GLU A 38 -13.19 -22.73 9.52
CA GLU A 38 -13.22 -22.21 8.16
C GLU A 38 -14.51 -21.42 7.93
N VAL A 39 -14.39 -20.10 7.73
CA VAL A 39 -15.52 -19.25 7.33
C VAL A 39 -15.70 -19.36 5.82
N ASN A 40 -16.75 -20.08 5.41
CA ASN A 40 -17.27 -20.06 4.03
C ASN A 40 -17.89 -18.69 3.72
N ASP A 41 -17.31 -17.97 2.76
CA ASP A 41 -17.83 -16.72 2.19
C ASP A 41 -18.95 -17.02 1.18
N ASP A 42 -20.17 -17.32 1.64
CA ASP A 42 -21.36 -17.45 0.77
C ASP A 42 -22.62 -16.86 1.44
N ILE A 43 -22.70 -15.53 1.60
CA ILE A 43 -23.98 -14.83 1.84
C ILE A 43 -24.00 -13.49 1.07
N TYR A 44 -24.33 -13.53 -0.23
CA TYR A 44 -25.02 -12.42 -0.90
C TYR A 44 -26.52 -12.69 -0.83
N GLY A 45 -27.12 -12.35 0.30
CA GLY A 45 -28.56 -12.37 0.51
C GLY A 45 -29.19 -11.05 0.07
N SER A 46 -29.69 -11.00 -1.16
CA SER A 46 -30.60 -9.94 -1.63
C SER A 46 -31.89 -9.96 -0.80
N THR A 47 -32.24 -8.86 -0.13
CA THR A 47 -33.64 -8.56 0.20
C THR A 47 -33.85 -7.06 0.41
N LEU A 48 -34.52 -6.45 -0.58
CA LEU A 48 -35.11 -5.12 -0.54
C LEU A 48 -36.15 -5.02 0.60
N ASN A 49 -36.04 -4.02 1.47
CA ASN A 49 -37.17 -3.40 2.19
C ASN A 49 -36.76 -2.07 2.89
N ALA A 50 -37.32 -0.96 2.40
CA ALA A 50 -37.53 0.38 3.01
C ALA A 50 -36.33 1.20 3.58
N PRO A 51 -36.30 2.54 3.37
CA PRO A 51 -35.09 3.34 3.54
C PRO A 51 -34.85 3.72 5.00
N THR A 52 -33.86 3.09 5.58
CA THR A 52 -33.07 3.63 6.71
C THR A 52 -31.61 3.54 6.28
N ASP A 53 -31.27 4.26 5.21
CA ASP A 53 -29.99 4.15 4.53
C ASP A 53 -28.93 5.02 5.24
N GLN A 54 -28.54 4.61 6.44
CA GLN A 54 -27.16 4.78 6.84
C GLN A 54 -26.45 3.47 6.45
N GLU A 55 -26.36 3.21 5.14
CA GLU A 55 -25.39 2.23 4.63
C GLU A 55 -24.04 2.72 5.13
N PHE A 56 -23.49 2.04 6.14
CA PHE A 56 -22.12 2.26 6.54
C PHE A 56 -21.24 1.97 5.32
N LEU A 57 -20.82 3.02 4.63
CA LEU A 57 -19.90 2.97 3.50
C LEU A 57 -18.60 2.32 3.99
N ARG A 58 -18.49 1.01 3.79
CA ARG A 58 -17.31 0.24 4.19
C ARG A 58 -16.20 0.51 3.17
N LEU A 59 -15.27 1.37 3.54
CA LEU A 59 -14.10 1.65 2.71
C LEU A 59 -13.15 0.43 2.66
N PRO A 60 -12.48 0.19 1.52
CA PRO A 60 -11.48 -0.85 1.42
C PRO A 60 -10.26 -0.55 2.31
N CYS A 61 -9.71 -1.58 2.95
CA CYS A 61 -8.47 -1.45 3.71
C CYS A 61 -7.28 -1.26 2.76
N PHE A 62 -6.59 -0.14 2.89
CA PHE A 62 -5.44 0.20 2.05
C PHE A 62 -4.24 -0.74 2.28
N ILE A 63 -3.89 -1.01 3.53
CA ILE A 63 -2.78 -1.92 3.88
C ILE A 63 -3.01 -3.32 3.30
N HIS A 64 -4.20 -3.86 3.48
CA HIS A 64 -4.54 -5.16 2.91
C HIS A 64 -4.47 -5.14 1.38
N SER A 65 -4.88 -4.02 0.76
CA SER A 65 -4.77 -3.85 -0.69
C SER A 65 -3.31 -3.82 -1.15
N LEU A 66 -2.41 -3.11 -0.45
CA LEU A 66 -0.97 -3.09 -0.75
C LEU A 66 -0.33 -4.48 -0.59
N GLN A 67 -0.65 -5.20 0.47
CA GLN A 67 -0.18 -6.58 0.66
C GLN A 67 -0.55 -7.48 -0.52
N LEU A 68 -1.80 -7.38 -0.97
CA LEU A 68 -2.25 -8.12 -2.14
C LEU A 68 -1.62 -7.62 -3.44
N VAL A 69 -1.30 -6.33 -3.55
CA VAL A 69 -0.56 -5.79 -4.71
C VAL A 69 0.79 -6.49 -4.86
N VAL A 70 1.56 -6.52 -3.77
CA VAL A 70 2.89 -7.15 -3.73
C VAL A 70 2.79 -8.65 -3.99
N HIS A 71 1.85 -9.33 -3.31
CA HIS A 71 1.60 -10.76 -3.51
C HIS A 71 1.30 -11.10 -4.98
N ASP A 72 0.36 -10.40 -5.60
CA ASP A 72 -0.05 -10.67 -6.98
C ASP A 72 1.05 -10.29 -7.98
N GLY A 73 1.80 -9.21 -7.72
CA GLY A 73 2.94 -8.80 -8.52
C GLY A 73 4.06 -9.84 -8.51
N ILE A 74 4.43 -10.34 -7.32
CA ILE A 74 5.40 -11.43 -7.15
C ILE A 74 4.91 -12.70 -7.87
N LYS A 75 3.64 -13.05 -7.71
CA LYS A 75 3.05 -14.23 -8.35
C LYS A 75 3.10 -14.13 -9.88
N ALA A 76 2.80 -12.95 -10.43
CA ALA A 76 2.86 -12.72 -11.88
C ALA A 76 4.31 -12.67 -12.42
N ALA A 77 5.25 -12.17 -11.62
CA ALA A 77 6.67 -12.11 -11.96
C ALA A 77 7.45 -13.39 -11.59
N SER A 78 6.79 -14.48 -11.19
CA SER A 78 7.45 -15.68 -10.62
C SER A 78 8.51 -16.29 -11.53
N GLY A 79 8.39 -16.13 -12.86
CA GLY A 79 9.39 -16.57 -13.83
C GLY A 79 10.68 -15.74 -13.82
N ALA A 80 10.63 -14.48 -13.39
CA ALA A 80 11.78 -13.57 -13.28
C ALA A 80 12.43 -13.58 -11.87
N LEU A 81 11.77 -14.18 -10.87
CA LEU A 81 12.13 -14.16 -9.45
C LEU A 81 12.87 -15.44 -8.98
N SER A 82 13.66 -16.08 -9.86
CA SER A 82 14.39 -17.31 -9.49
C SER A 82 15.34 -17.11 -8.29
N SER A 83 15.98 -15.94 -8.18
CA SER A 83 16.82 -15.59 -7.02
C SER A 83 16.03 -15.53 -5.72
N LEU A 84 14.79 -15.02 -5.75
CA LEU A 84 13.91 -14.97 -4.58
C LEU A 84 13.50 -16.38 -4.14
N LYS A 85 13.23 -17.26 -5.11
CA LYS A 85 12.94 -18.68 -4.83
C LYS A 85 14.13 -19.37 -4.16
N ASN A 86 15.35 -19.14 -4.66
CA ASN A 86 16.56 -19.70 -4.07
C ASN A 86 16.74 -19.25 -2.62
N VAL A 87 16.50 -17.97 -2.33
CA VAL A 87 16.52 -17.43 -0.95
C VAL A 87 15.43 -18.05 -0.08
N ALA A 88 14.22 -18.20 -0.61
CA ALA A 88 13.12 -18.83 0.13
C ALA A 88 13.40 -20.32 0.44
N ASP A 89 14.03 -21.04 -0.48
CA ASP A 89 14.41 -22.44 -0.26
C ASP A 89 15.59 -22.55 0.73
N LEU A 90 16.52 -21.60 0.69
CA LEU A 90 17.58 -21.44 1.71
C LEU A 90 17.02 -21.20 3.11
N ALA A 91 16.02 -20.33 3.24
CA ALA A 91 15.40 -20.00 4.53
C ALA A 91 14.67 -21.19 5.17
N LYS A 92 14.29 -22.20 4.37
CA LYS A 92 13.66 -23.45 4.86
C LYS A 92 14.68 -24.48 5.35
N LEU A 93 15.97 -24.27 5.10
CA LEU A 93 17.01 -25.17 5.58
C LEU A 93 17.26 -24.94 7.08
N PRO A 94 17.47 -26.00 7.88
CA PRO A 94 17.79 -25.87 9.30
C PRO A 94 19.13 -25.12 9.51
N HIS A 95 19.21 -24.33 10.59
CA HIS A 95 20.37 -23.50 10.94
C HIS A 95 21.71 -24.27 10.99
N THR A 96 21.68 -25.56 11.32
CA THR A 96 22.86 -26.44 11.34
C THR A 96 23.50 -26.66 9.96
N ILE A 97 22.73 -26.51 8.87
CA ILE A 97 23.23 -26.59 7.49
C ILE A 97 23.79 -25.24 7.04
N LEU A 98 23.32 -24.14 7.65
CA LEU A 98 23.76 -22.78 7.37
C LEU A 98 25.07 -22.42 8.10
N ASP A 99 25.44 -23.07 9.19
CA ASP A 99 26.69 -22.74 9.93
C ASP A 99 27.99 -23.24 9.26
N GLY A 100 27.89 -24.03 8.19
CA GLY A 100 29.05 -24.67 7.56
C GLY A 100 29.44 -24.04 6.22
N THR A 101 30.29 -23.01 6.21
CA THR A 101 31.27 -22.59 5.17
C THR A 101 30.92 -22.61 3.66
N HIS A 102 29.68 -22.95 3.26
CA HIS A 102 29.25 -23.17 1.88
C HIS A 102 28.29 -22.09 1.36
N ASN A 103 27.89 -21.14 2.20
CA ASN A 103 26.82 -20.18 1.92
C ASN A 103 27.18 -19.12 0.88
N SER A 104 28.45 -18.72 0.79
CA SER A 104 28.89 -17.68 -0.16
C SER A 104 28.87 -18.15 -1.62
N LYS A 105 28.68 -19.45 -1.86
CA LYS A 105 28.54 -20.03 -3.21
C LYS A 105 27.11 -20.30 -3.64
N LEU A 106 26.11 -20.23 -2.73
CA LEU A 106 24.75 -20.61 -3.09
C LEU A 106 23.98 -19.51 -3.83
N LEU A 107 24.35 -18.24 -3.61
CA LEU A 107 23.84 -17.10 -4.36
C LEU A 107 25.00 -16.45 -5.11
N ASN A 108 24.91 -16.42 -6.44
CA ASN A 108 25.92 -15.74 -7.24
C ASN A 108 25.83 -14.22 -6.99
N THR A 109 26.94 -13.51 -7.21
CA THR A 109 27.02 -12.04 -7.19
C THR A 109 25.91 -11.36 -8.00
N LYS A 110 25.54 -11.93 -9.15
CA LYS A 110 24.42 -11.46 -9.97
C LYS A 110 23.07 -11.61 -9.26
N ASP A 111 22.82 -12.77 -8.65
CA ASP A 111 21.56 -13.04 -7.94
C ASP A 111 21.41 -12.15 -6.71
N ARG A 112 22.53 -11.88 -6.02
CA ARG A 112 22.57 -10.94 -4.90
C ARG A 112 22.23 -9.51 -5.33
N LYS A 113 22.84 -9.03 -6.42
CA LYS A 113 22.49 -7.71 -6.97
C LYS A 113 21.02 -7.63 -7.38
N THR A 114 20.51 -8.67 -8.06
CA THR A 114 19.09 -8.71 -8.44
C THR A 114 18.17 -8.75 -7.21
N LEU A 115 18.57 -9.40 -6.13
CA LEU A 115 17.83 -9.37 -4.88
C LEU A 115 17.85 -7.99 -4.22
N GLU A 116 19.00 -7.32 -4.22
CA GLU A 116 19.13 -5.92 -3.75
C GLU A 116 18.21 -5.00 -4.55
N ASP A 117 18.19 -5.14 -5.89
CA ASP A 117 17.27 -4.38 -6.76
C ASP A 117 15.78 -4.67 -6.41
N PHE A 118 15.41 -5.92 -6.12
CA PHE A 118 14.04 -6.27 -5.72
C PHE A 118 13.66 -5.70 -4.35
N VAL A 119 14.58 -5.76 -3.38
CA VAL A 119 14.36 -5.19 -2.04
C VAL A 119 14.11 -3.69 -2.14
N SER A 120 14.90 -2.98 -2.96
CA SER A 120 14.70 -1.55 -3.22
C SER A 120 13.28 -1.25 -3.74
N SER A 121 12.76 -2.01 -4.72
CA SER A 121 11.38 -1.81 -5.20
C SER A 121 10.33 -2.12 -4.12
N PHE A 122 10.61 -3.04 -3.18
CA PHE A 122 9.69 -3.36 -2.08
C PHE A 122 9.73 -2.32 -0.95
N GLU A 123 10.81 -1.54 -0.82
CA GLU A 123 10.90 -0.43 0.14
C GLU A 123 9.79 0.59 -0.10
N LEU A 124 9.43 0.87 -1.36
CA LEU A 124 8.29 1.73 -1.72
C LEU A 124 6.98 1.30 -1.04
N PHE A 125 6.73 -0.01 -1.00
CA PHE A 125 5.52 -0.57 -0.37
C PHE A 125 5.63 -0.60 1.15
N ASN A 126 6.83 -0.82 1.67
CA ASN A 126 7.10 -0.78 3.11
C ASN A 126 6.89 0.63 3.66
N GLU A 127 7.45 1.65 3.00
CA GLU A 127 7.25 3.05 3.36
C GLU A 127 5.78 3.44 3.33
N ALA A 128 5.08 3.12 2.23
CA ALA A 128 3.64 3.37 2.13
C ALA A 128 2.85 2.67 3.25
N THR A 129 3.25 1.47 3.64
CA THR A 129 2.63 0.73 4.76
C THR A 129 2.85 1.44 6.08
N ILE A 130 4.10 1.83 6.39
CA ILE A 130 4.44 2.54 7.63
C ILE A 130 3.65 3.85 7.73
N LEU A 131 3.62 4.63 6.65
CA LEU A 131 2.93 5.92 6.60
C LEU A 131 1.41 5.79 6.76
N THR A 132 0.82 4.72 6.24
CA THR A 132 -0.64 4.56 6.28
C THR A 132 -1.16 3.72 7.44
N GLN A 133 -0.25 3.27 8.31
CA GLN A 133 -0.55 2.66 9.61
C GLN A 133 -0.39 3.62 10.79
N GLY A 134 -0.04 4.89 10.55
CA GLY A 134 0.08 5.88 11.62
C GLY A 134 -1.21 6.07 12.42
N GLU A 135 -1.11 6.04 13.75
CA GLU A 135 -2.26 6.24 14.66
C GLU A 135 -2.42 7.71 15.08
N SER A 136 -1.40 8.54 14.86
CA SER A 136 -1.34 9.94 15.33
C SER A 136 -1.90 10.97 14.34
N TYR A 137 -2.26 10.56 13.13
CA TYR A 137 -2.83 11.44 12.10
C TYR A 137 -3.81 10.67 11.21
N ALA A 138 -4.67 11.42 10.49
CA ALA A 138 -5.59 10.81 9.54
C ALA A 138 -4.81 10.22 8.35
N THR A 139 -4.69 8.91 8.27
CA THR A 139 -3.92 8.21 7.22
C THR A 139 -4.65 8.11 5.89
N ILE A 140 -5.97 8.35 5.87
CA ILE A 140 -6.78 8.33 4.64
C ILE A 140 -6.33 9.38 3.61
N SER A 141 -5.81 10.53 4.07
CA SER A 141 -5.28 11.59 3.21
C SER A 141 -4.01 11.18 2.46
N LEU A 142 -3.34 10.11 2.87
CA LEU A 142 -2.13 9.58 2.24
C LEU A 142 -2.42 8.51 1.19
N VAL A 143 -3.61 7.91 1.19
CA VAL A 143 -3.90 6.75 0.32
C VAL A 143 -3.74 7.10 -1.16
N ALA A 144 -4.33 8.20 -1.62
CA ALA A 144 -4.20 8.59 -3.01
C ALA A 144 -2.77 9.01 -3.37
N LEU A 145 -2.10 9.70 -2.45
CA LEU A 145 -0.73 10.17 -2.63
C LEU A 145 0.24 9.00 -2.79
N THR A 146 0.20 8.05 -1.86
CA THR A 146 1.06 6.86 -1.87
C THR A 146 0.84 5.99 -3.10
N ILE A 147 -0.40 5.78 -3.54
CA ILE A 147 -0.69 5.05 -4.78
C ILE A 147 -0.03 5.73 -5.99
N LEU A 148 -0.15 7.05 -6.10
CA LEU A 148 0.46 7.81 -7.20
C LEU A 148 1.98 7.81 -7.14
N SER A 149 2.56 7.99 -5.95
CA SER A 149 4.03 7.95 -5.75
C SER A 149 4.60 6.59 -6.15
N ILE A 150 4.05 5.49 -5.62
CA ILE A 150 4.49 4.12 -5.98
C ILE A 150 4.41 3.92 -7.50
N LEU A 151 3.35 4.39 -8.15
CA LEU A 151 3.22 4.28 -9.60
C LEU A 151 4.31 5.04 -10.35
N ILE A 152 4.60 6.27 -9.95
CA ILE A 152 5.64 7.10 -10.56
C ILE A 152 7.02 6.45 -10.37
N ASP A 153 7.32 6.01 -9.16
CA ASP A 153 8.62 5.45 -8.80
C ASP A 153 8.86 4.10 -9.50
N LEU A 154 7.85 3.22 -9.54
CA LEU A 154 7.95 1.96 -10.30
C LEU A 154 8.10 2.19 -11.81
N GLU A 155 7.43 3.19 -12.39
CA GLU A 155 7.59 3.53 -13.81
C GLU A 155 8.99 4.08 -14.10
N HIS A 156 9.58 4.82 -13.15
CA HIS A 156 10.96 5.30 -13.21
C HIS A 156 11.97 4.14 -13.10
N GLU A 157 11.82 3.28 -12.09
CA GLU A 157 12.66 2.08 -11.91
C GLU A 157 12.59 1.16 -13.13
N ARG A 158 11.40 0.96 -13.70
CA ARG A 158 11.21 0.18 -14.93
C ARG A 158 12.02 0.76 -16.10
N ALA A 159 12.12 2.08 -16.22
CA ALA A 159 12.84 2.72 -17.32
C ALA A 159 14.37 2.64 -17.15
N ALA A 160 14.87 2.58 -15.91
CA ALA A 160 16.29 2.63 -15.59
C ALA A 160 16.99 1.25 -15.47
N SER A 161 16.23 0.15 -15.40
CA SER A 161 16.73 -1.10 -14.82
C SER A 161 16.90 -2.28 -15.78
N ASN A 162 17.49 -3.35 -15.27
CA ASN A 162 17.72 -4.61 -16.00
C ASN A 162 16.42 -5.39 -16.23
N LEU A 163 16.43 -6.29 -17.22
CA LEU A 163 15.25 -7.05 -17.68
C LEU A 163 14.44 -7.76 -16.56
N SER A 164 15.10 -8.32 -15.54
CA SER A 164 14.40 -9.01 -14.43
C SER A 164 13.63 -8.04 -13.54
N LEU A 165 14.20 -6.87 -13.27
CA LEU A 165 13.52 -5.83 -12.49
C LEU A 165 12.37 -5.23 -13.30
N VAL A 166 12.57 -5.02 -14.61
CA VAL A 166 11.51 -4.57 -15.52
C VAL A 166 10.28 -5.47 -15.42
N SER A 167 10.45 -6.79 -15.47
CA SER A 167 9.32 -7.73 -15.33
C SER A 167 8.63 -7.64 -13.96
N LEU A 168 9.39 -7.40 -12.89
CA LEU A 168 8.81 -7.20 -11.56
C LEU A 168 8.04 -5.87 -11.47
N CYS A 169 8.63 -4.76 -11.93
CA CYS A 169 7.97 -3.46 -11.96
C CYS A 169 6.70 -3.50 -12.80
N GLU A 170 6.72 -4.11 -13.99
CA GLU A 170 5.51 -4.27 -14.83
C GLU A 170 4.41 -5.06 -14.10
N ALA A 171 4.78 -6.14 -13.41
CA ALA A 171 3.84 -6.93 -12.64
C ALA A 171 3.26 -6.14 -11.45
N LEU A 172 4.10 -5.40 -10.72
CA LEU A 172 3.67 -4.56 -9.59
C LEU A 172 2.81 -3.37 -10.05
N ILE A 173 3.18 -2.70 -11.15
CA ILE A 173 2.40 -1.62 -11.77
C ILE A 173 1.02 -2.15 -12.20
N SER A 174 0.97 -3.30 -12.85
CA SER A 174 -0.29 -3.92 -13.26
C SER A 174 -1.16 -4.26 -12.05
N SER A 175 -0.53 -4.79 -11.00
CA SER A 175 -1.20 -5.19 -9.76
C SER A 175 -1.78 -3.99 -8.99
N ILE A 176 -1.00 -2.92 -8.80
CA ILE A 176 -1.48 -1.69 -8.13
C ILE A 176 -2.59 -1.05 -8.96
N LYS A 177 -2.41 -0.93 -10.29
CA LYS A 177 -3.44 -0.42 -11.20
C LYS A 177 -4.75 -1.17 -11.05
N ALA A 178 -4.72 -2.50 -11.06
CA ALA A 178 -5.92 -3.32 -10.90
C ALA A 178 -6.63 -3.11 -9.56
N ARG A 179 -5.86 -2.95 -8.46
CA ARG A 179 -6.41 -2.88 -7.09
C ARG A 179 -6.84 -1.48 -6.64
N SER A 180 -6.27 -0.43 -7.23
CA SER A 180 -6.62 0.98 -6.97
C SER A 180 -7.43 1.60 -8.11
N SER A 181 -8.03 0.78 -8.95
CA SER A 181 -8.53 1.23 -10.24
C SER A 181 -9.68 2.26 -10.15
N GLY A 182 -10.54 2.17 -9.13
CA GLY A 182 -11.59 3.15 -8.88
C GLY A 182 -11.01 4.52 -8.58
N LEU A 183 -9.91 4.59 -7.84
CA LEU A 183 -9.17 5.82 -7.60
C LEU A 183 -8.52 6.35 -8.88
N LEU A 184 -7.84 5.49 -9.63
CA LEU A 184 -7.09 5.89 -10.83
C LEU A 184 -7.99 6.43 -11.95
N ARG A 185 -9.26 6.02 -12.01
CA ARG A 185 -10.27 6.62 -12.91
C ARG A 185 -10.51 8.10 -12.61
N HIS A 186 -10.34 8.54 -11.37
CA HIS A 186 -10.43 9.96 -11.04
C HIS A 186 -9.30 10.76 -11.68
N PHE A 187 -8.12 10.15 -11.80
CA PHE A 187 -6.94 10.70 -12.47
C PHE A 187 -6.88 10.37 -13.97
N GLU A 188 -7.91 9.72 -14.52
CA GLU A 188 -7.95 9.30 -15.92
C GLU A 188 -6.73 8.48 -16.37
N ILE A 189 -6.12 7.77 -15.44
CA ILE A 189 -5.05 6.84 -15.73
C ILE A 189 -5.70 5.58 -16.30
N ASP A 190 -5.25 5.14 -17.49
CA ASP A 190 -5.78 3.93 -18.13
C ASP A 190 -5.47 2.70 -17.27
N VAL A 191 -6.52 1.90 -17.01
CA VAL A 191 -6.45 0.72 -16.16
C VAL A 191 -7.04 -0.48 -16.90
N ARG A 192 -6.30 -1.58 -16.94
CA ARG A 192 -6.81 -2.87 -17.40
C ARG A 192 -7.33 -3.66 -16.21
N PHE A 193 -8.59 -4.09 -16.26
CA PHE A 193 -9.25 -4.75 -15.13
C PHE A 193 -9.29 -6.27 -15.31
N ALA A 194 -9.08 -7.01 -14.22
CA ALA A 194 -9.34 -8.45 -14.17
C ALA A 194 -10.81 -8.79 -13.85
N SER A 195 -11.51 -7.93 -13.09
CA SER A 195 -12.93 -8.10 -12.73
C SER A 195 -13.65 -6.77 -12.46
N TYR A 196 -14.99 -6.80 -12.47
CA TYR A 196 -15.84 -5.65 -12.15
C TYR A 196 -15.71 -5.19 -10.68
N SER A 197 -15.60 -6.12 -9.72
CA SER A 197 -15.47 -5.78 -8.29
C SER A 197 -14.16 -5.04 -7.96
N MET A 198 -13.08 -5.33 -8.69
CA MET A 198 -11.83 -4.58 -8.58
C MET A 198 -11.94 -3.17 -9.19
N SER A 199 -12.85 -3.00 -10.15
CA SER A 199 -13.07 -1.74 -10.86
C SER A 199 -13.64 -0.61 -9.97
N GLU A 200 -14.30 -0.97 -8.87
CA GLU A 200 -14.92 -0.04 -7.93
C GLU A 200 -14.08 0.21 -6.66
N ARG A 201 -12.99 -0.53 -6.45
CA ARG A 201 -12.14 -0.32 -5.25
C ARG A 201 -11.49 1.05 -5.27
N PHE A 202 -11.55 1.71 -4.11
CA PHE A 202 -11.10 3.10 -3.91
C PHE A 202 -11.81 4.12 -4.84
N SER A 203 -13.00 3.80 -5.36
CA SER A 203 -13.78 4.74 -6.17
C SER A 203 -14.41 5.87 -5.35
N ASP A 204 -14.52 5.71 -4.03
CA ASP A 204 -15.10 6.72 -3.15
C ASP A 204 -14.33 8.05 -3.27
N PRO A 205 -15.01 9.18 -3.58
CA PRO A 205 -14.36 10.48 -3.70
C PRO A 205 -13.65 10.96 -2.43
N ILE A 206 -13.91 10.36 -1.26
CA ILE A 206 -13.21 10.67 -0.02
C ILE A 206 -11.68 10.58 -0.16
N PHE A 207 -11.19 9.65 -0.98
CA PHE A 207 -9.76 9.49 -1.25
C PHE A 207 -9.16 10.66 -2.05
N LEU A 208 -9.97 11.45 -2.77
CA LEU A 208 -9.54 12.67 -3.44
C LEU A 208 -9.66 13.91 -2.56
N VAL A 209 -10.69 13.94 -1.72
CA VAL A 209 -11.01 15.11 -0.89
C VAL A 209 -10.12 15.17 0.34
N THR A 210 -9.83 14.04 0.96
CA THR A 210 -9.06 13.99 2.22
C THR A 210 -7.63 14.55 2.12
N PRO A 211 -6.84 14.35 1.05
CA PRO A 211 -5.56 15.04 0.89
C PRO A 211 -5.71 16.57 0.89
N VAL A 212 -6.79 17.10 0.31
CA VAL A 212 -7.04 18.55 0.25
C VAL A 212 -7.41 19.14 1.60
N LEU A 213 -8.10 18.36 2.43
CA LEU A 213 -8.45 18.76 3.79
C LEU A 213 -7.28 18.64 4.77
N ASP A 214 -6.22 17.92 4.40
CA ASP A 214 -5.01 17.80 5.19
C ASP A 214 -4.13 19.03 4.98
N ALA A 215 -3.84 19.75 6.07
CA ALA A 215 -3.06 20.99 6.04
C ALA A 215 -1.62 20.78 5.51
N ARG A 216 -1.11 19.55 5.57
CA ARG A 216 0.22 19.18 5.04
C ARG A 216 0.23 19.18 3.51
N PHE A 217 -0.83 18.68 2.86
CA PHE A 217 -0.86 18.49 1.41
C PHE A 217 -1.65 19.56 0.68
N LYS A 218 -2.84 19.92 1.17
CA LYS A 218 -3.73 20.90 0.50
C LYS A 218 -3.90 20.55 -0.98
N PHE A 219 -3.62 21.49 -1.89
CA PHE A 219 -3.59 21.25 -3.34
C PHE A 219 -2.18 21.00 -3.90
N LEU A 220 -1.12 21.04 -3.08
CA LEU A 220 0.28 20.98 -3.53
C LEU A 220 0.59 19.65 -4.24
N TRP A 221 -0.02 18.56 -3.79
CA TRP A 221 0.15 17.25 -4.40
C TRP A 221 -0.34 17.17 -5.87
N LEU A 222 -1.20 18.09 -6.29
CA LEU A 222 -1.68 18.18 -7.68
C LEU A 222 -0.69 18.89 -8.61
N ASP A 223 0.34 19.55 -8.08
CA ASP A 223 1.35 20.25 -8.89
C ASP A 223 2.19 19.29 -9.74
N ASN A 224 2.23 18.01 -9.34
CA ASN A 224 2.91 16.94 -10.09
C ASN A 224 2.07 16.39 -11.26
N LEU A 225 0.81 16.82 -11.40
CA LEU A 225 -0.06 16.41 -12.50
C LEU A 225 0.07 17.37 -13.69
N GLN A 226 -0.16 16.85 -14.90
CA GLN A 226 -0.28 17.69 -16.09
C GLN A 226 -1.44 18.68 -15.92
N ASP A 227 -1.28 19.93 -16.37
CA ASP A 227 -2.25 21.03 -16.15
C ASP A 227 -3.69 20.68 -16.58
N THR A 228 -3.84 19.99 -17.71
CA THR A 228 -5.16 19.56 -18.23
C THR A 228 -5.82 18.51 -17.35
N LEU A 229 -5.03 17.63 -16.72
CA LEU A 229 -5.54 16.65 -15.77
C LEU A 229 -5.82 17.29 -14.41
N LYS A 230 -4.94 18.18 -13.96
CA LYS A 230 -5.07 18.93 -12.71
C LYS A 230 -6.42 19.63 -12.60
N LEU A 231 -6.84 20.37 -13.64
CA LEU A 231 -8.14 21.06 -13.64
C LEU A 231 -9.33 20.10 -13.48
N ARG A 232 -9.29 18.93 -14.13
CA ARG A 232 -10.36 17.94 -14.05
C ARG A 232 -10.41 17.25 -12.70
N VAL A 233 -9.25 16.99 -12.09
CA VAL A 233 -9.18 16.46 -10.72
C VAL A 233 -9.71 17.49 -9.72
N ILE A 234 -9.38 18.78 -9.90
CA ILE A 234 -9.93 19.87 -9.07
C ILE A 234 -11.46 19.95 -9.21
N GLU A 235 -12.00 19.84 -10.42
CA GLU A 235 -13.45 19.81 -10.64
C GLU A 235 -14.11 18.64 -9.91
N LYS A 236 -13.53 17.43 -10.00
CA LYS A 236 -14.02 16.25 -9.27
C LYS A 236 -13.97 16.44 -7.75
N ILE A 237 -12.88 17.03 -7.23
CA ILE A 237 -12.74 17.37 -5.82
C ILE A 237 -13.83 18.36 -5.41
N HIS A 238 -14.06 19.41 -6.19
CA HIS A 238 -15.10 20.41 -5.90
C HIS A 238 -16.50 19.77 -5.89
N THR A 239 -16.84 18.97 -6.90
CA THR A 239 -18.13 18.24 -6.95
C THR A 239 -18.29 17.30 -5.75
N ALA A 240 -17.24 16.59 -5.36
CA ALA A 240 -17.27 15.72 -4.19
C ALA A 240 -17.43 16.51 -2.90
N PHE A 241 -16.72 17.63 -2.76
CA PHE A 241 -16.78 18.50 -1.60
C PHE A 241 -18.20 19.04 -1.36
N VAL A 242 -18.86 19.54 -2.42
CA VAL A 242 -20.26 20.00 -2.38
C VAL A 242 -21.24 18.87 -2.06
N ARG A 243 -20.88 17.61 -2.32
CA ARG A 243 -21.73 16.46 -1.97
C ARG A 243 -21.57 16.07 -0.50
N PHE A 244 -20.40 16.29 0.09
CA PHE A 244 -20.11 15.94 1.48
C PHE A 244 -20.57 17.02 2.48
N PHE A 245 -20.64 18.29 2.06
CA PHE A 245 -20.96 19.46 2.90
C PHE A 245 -22.08 20.31 2.29
#